data_AF-A0A4R8RU59-F1
#
_entry.id   AF-A0A4R8RU59-F1
#
_cell.length_a   1.000
_cell.length_b   1.000
_cell.length_c   1.000
_cell.angle_alpha   90.00
_cell.angle_beta   90.00
_cell.angle_gamma   90.00
#
_symmetry.space_group_name_H-M   'P 1'
#
loop_
_entity.id
_entity.type
_entity.pdbx_description
1 polymer ?
#
loop_
_entity_poly.entity_id
_entity_poly.type
_entity_poly.pdbx_seq_one_letter_code
_entity_poly.pdbx_strand_id
1 'polypeptide(L)'
;MIVELSGSQRGGWLYADGTPYAQRSLPPNLVIREFSRFELASGGKLPDGWRIEAFVVAPWFGQPGGGSAFRLLDQNSNTGPLLRLIDAGLAEPLRPEIDTLPPPAHQISAPAFDLGDCPEPCRPIVRAWYQWRIIATGGRCPFVDAERFPWLPENLSPLLTVSEAQWGEQQPAIADSVLTFSLGGIEFGFYLNTDDKWVVRQCDRNTWHKNWGFLLLEDAQKFLLYLIAEEARTLRGLPNIGTKWYRDRPARGIEFVRTEQDSRAGAVLVRPAGSTSEHLAWMDEWEATRFAPAFGHSYEELRTVLSQGIPPAWFVEIE
;
A
#
# COMPACT_ATOMS: atom_id res chain seq x y z
N MET A 1 -0.92 -23.00 4.99
CA MET A 1 0.48 -22.86 4.47
C MET A 1 1.00 -21.51 4.91
N ILE A 2 2.23 -21.42 5.41
CA ILE A 2 2.83 -20.13 5.80
C ILE A 2 3.58 -19.53 4.62
N VAL A 3 3.33 -18.25 4.37
CA VAL A 3 3.98 -17.47 3.31
C VAL A 3 4.50 -16.15 3.83
N GLU A 4 5.44 -15.62 3.08
CA GLU A 4 6.28 -14.49 3.42
C GLU A 4 6.15 -13.39 2.37
N LEU A 5 6.00 -12.14 2.82
CA LEU A 5 5.90 -10.96 1.98
C LEU A 5 6.92 -9.91 2.40
N SER A 6 7.66 -9.38 1.42
CA SER A 6 8.56 -8.24 1.59
C SER A 6 7.96 -7.03 0.88
N GLY A 7 7.34 -6.12 1.65
CA GLY A 7 6.62 -4.94 1.13
C GLY A 7 5.12 -4.95 1.43
N SER A 8 4.37 -4.09 0.73
CA SER A 8 2.93 -3.87 1.00
C SER A 8 2.07 -5.11 0.73
N GLN A 9 1.02 -5.31 1.54
CA GLN A 9 -0.05 -6.30 1.30
C GLN A 9 -0.81 -6.07 -0.02
N ARG A 10 -0.61 -4.91 -0.66
CA ARG A 10 -1.09 -4.61 -2.01
C ARG A 10 -0.24 -5.27 -3.12
N GLY A 11 0.86 -5.92 -2.77
CA GLY A 11 1.61 -6.82 -3.65
C GLY A 11 1.06 -8.25 -3.67
N GLY A 12 1.51 -9.06 -4.63
CA GLY A 12 1.05 -10.45 -4.82
C GLY A 12 2.17 -11.46 -5.04
N TRP A 13 3.40 -11.09 -4.70
CA TRP A 13 4.59 -11.94 -4.79
C TRP A 13 4.94 -12.41 -3.38
N LEU A 14 4.84 -13.70 -3.15
CA LEU A 14 4.99 -14.33 -1.85
C LEU A 14 6.12 -15.36 -1.91
N TYR A 15 6.75 -15.61 -0.78
CA TYR A 15 7.80 -16.61 -0.64
C TYR A 15 7.35 -17.68 0.35
N ALA A 16 7.87 -18.91 0.21
CA ALA A 16 7.68 -19.91 1.24
C ALA A 16 8.34 -19.45 2.56
N ASP A 17 7.78 -19.85 3.69
CA ASP A 17 8.33 -19.54 5.01
C ASP A 17 9.82 -19.90 5.13
N GLY A 18 10.61 -18.97 5.67
CA GLY A 18 12.06 -19.13 5.83
C GLY A 18 12.89 -19.08 4.55
N THR A 19 12.34 -18.73 3.39
CA THR A 19 13.12 -18.61 2.13
C THR A 19 14.24 -17.58 2.30
N PRO A 20 15.54 -17.93 2.15
CA PRO A 20 16.63 -16.96 2.28
C PRO A 20 16.50 -15.79 1.30
N TYR A 21 16.84 -14.56 1.70
CA TYR A 21 16.60 -13.39 0.85
C TYR A 21 17.39 -13.40 -0.47
N ALA A 22 18.61 -13.95 -0.49
CA ALA A 22 19.37 -14.18 -1.73
C ALA A 22 18.64 -15.12 -2.71
N GLN A 23 17.75 -15.98 -2.21
CA GLN A 23 16.94 -16.88 -3.02
C GLN A 23 15.63 -16.24 -3.50
N ARG A 24 15.31 -15.03 -3.05
CA ARG A 24 14.08 -14.28 -3.41
C ARG A 24 14.26 -13.38 -4.62
N SER A 25 15.51 -13.14 -5.05
CA SER A 25 15.87 -12.22 -6.15
C SER A 25 15.18 -10.87 -6.03
N LEU A 26 15.22 -10.29 -4.83
CA LEU A 26 14.70 -8.97 -4.52
C LEU A 26 15.80 -7.92 -4.60
N PRO A 27 15.46 -6.66 -4.96
CA PRO A 27 16.44 -5.59 -5.01
C PRO A 27 16.86 -5.20 -3.58
N PRO A 28 18.13 -4.80 -3.36
CA PRO A 28 18.68 -4.57 -2.03
C PRO A 28 17.87 -3.62 -1.14
N ASN A 29 17.21 -2.61 -1.73
CA ASN A 29 16.39 -1.66 -0.99
C ASN A 29 15.14 -2.26 -0.32
N LEU A 30 14.75 -3.50 -0.66
CA LEU A 30 13.67 -4.18 0.09
C LEU A 30 14.13 -4.76 1.43
N VAL A 31 15.43 -4.79 1.71
CA VAL A 31 15.92 -5.37 2.97
C VAL A 31 15.67 -4.47 4.18
N ILE A 32 15.56 -3.17 3.95
CA ILE A 32 15.23 -2.18 4.99
C ILE A 32 13.71 -2.12 5.25
N ARG A 33 12.92 -2.88 4.49
CA ARG A 33 11.47 -2.88 4.61
C ARG A 33 11.01 -4.01 5.52
N GLU A 34 9.87 -3.76 6.15
CA GLU A 34 9.27 -4.72 7.04
C GLU A 34 8.85 -5.97 6.27
N PHE A 35 9.07 -7.09 6.95
CA PHE A 35 8.77 -8.41 6.47
C PHE A 35 7.53 -8.92 7.22
N SER A 36 6.55 -9.44 6.48
CA SER A 36 5.29 -9.93 7.04
C SER A 36 5.08 -11.40 6.72
N ARG A 37 4.59 -12.16 7.72
CA ARG A 37 4.18 -13.56 7.58
C ARG A 37 2.67 -13.69 7.57
N PHE A 38 2.17 -14.62 6.76
CA PHE A 38 0.75 -14.92 6.67
C PHE A 38 0.51 -16.41 6.65
N GLU A 39 -0.53 -16.84 7.35
CA GLU A 39 -1.08 -18.17 7.18
C GLU A 39 -2.20 -18.14 6.14
N LEU A 40 -2.01 -18.90 5.05
CA LEU A 40 -3.03 -19.11 4.03
C LEU A 40 -3.96 -20.24 4.46
N ALA A 41 -5.27 -19.99 4.39
CA ALA A 41 -6.32 -20.93 4.69
C ALA A 41 -6.26 -22.16 3.77
N SER A 42 -6.44 -23.35 4.34
CA SER A 42 -6.46 -24.60 3.58
C SER A 42 -7.87 -24.90 3.07
N GLY A 43 -8.00 -25.24 1.78
CA GLY A 43 -9.27 -25.68 1.19
C GLY A 43 -10.31 -24.57 0.95
N GLY A 44 -10.00 -23.31 1.24
CA GLY A 44 -10.86 -22.17 0.93
C GLY A 44 -10.95 -21.92 -0.57
N LYS A 45 -12.15 -21.57 -1.06
CA LYS A 45 -12.34 -21.17 -2.47
C LYS A 45 -11.71 -19.79 -2.67
N LEU A 46 -10.73 -19.68 -3.56
CA LEU A 46 -10.18 -18.40 -4.00
C LEU A 46 -11.26 -17.53 -4.65
N PRO A 47 -11.07 -16.20 -4.72
CA PRO A 47 -11.92 -15.33 -5.52
C PRO A 47 -12.11 -15.87 -6.95
N ASP A 48 -13.25 -15.61 -7.57
CA ASP A 48 -13.57 -16.21 -8.86
C ASP A 48 -12.53 -15.84 -9.93
N GLY A 49 -12.03 -16.87 -10.63
CA GLY A 49 -10.97 -16.74 -11.64
C GLY A 49 -9.55 -16.58 -11.09
N TRP A 50 -9.38 -16.43 -9.77
CA TRP A 50 -8.05 -16.32 -9.17
C TRP A 50 -7.38 -17.68 -9.01
N ARG A 51 -6.05 -17.67 -9.09
CA ARG A 51 -5.20 -18.84 -8.83
C ARG A 51 -3.91 -18.44 -8.13
N ILE A 52 -3.28 -19.40 -7.46
CA ILE A 52 -1.94 -19.27 -6.91
C ILE A 52 -1.01 -20.10 -7.77
N GLU A 53 0.00 -19.47 -8.35
CA GLU A 53 1.05 -20.16 -9.10
C GLU A 53 2.28 -20.33 -8.21
N ALA A 54 2.79 -21.55 -8.08
CA ALA A 54 4.06 -21.84 -7.43
C ALA A 54 5.18 -21.89 -8.47
N PHE A 55 6.32 -21.29 -8.17
CA PHE A 55 7.47 -21.26 -9.08
C PHE A 55 8.79 -21.20 -8.31
N VAL A 56 9.89 -21.52 -9.00
CA VAL A 56 11.25 -21.32 -8.52
C VAL A 56 11.74 -19.96 -9.00
N VAL A 57 12.21 -19.14 -8.07
CA VAL A 57 12.67 -17.79 -8.35
C VAL A 57 13.89 -17.82 -9.28
N ALA A 58 13.85 -17.09 -10.39
CA ALA A 58 15.01 -16.94 -11.28
C ALA A 58 16.09 -16.02 -10.67
N PRO A 59 17.38 -16.18 -11.03
CA PRO A 59 18.43 -15.25 -10.62
C PRO A 59 18.15 -13.83 -11.11
N TRP A 60 18.26 -12.82 -10.24
CA TRP A 60 18.11 -11.41 -10.59
C TRP A 60 18.75 -10.49 -9.54
N PHE A 61 18.95 -9.21 -9.86
CA PHE A 61 19.58 -8.22 -8.96
C PHE A 61 20.94 -8.67 -8.37
N GLY A 62 21.72 -9.45 -9.14
CA GLY A 62 23.00 -10.03 -8.68
C GLY A 62 22.86 -11.15 -7.65
N GLN A 63 21.64 -11.62 -7.40
CA GLN A 63 21.32 -12.71 -6.48
C GLN A 63 21.07 -14.02 -7.24
N PRO A 64 21.39 -15.18 -6.63
CA PRO A 64 21.28 -16.48 -7.28
C PRO A 64 19.83 -16.95 -7.51
N GLY A 65 18.85 -16.43 -6.76
CA GLY A 65 17.49 -16.97 -6.80
C GLY A 65 17.43 -18.42 -6.29
N GLY A 66 16.50 -19.22 -6.82
CA GLY A 66 16.32 -20.63 -6.48
C GLY A 66 15.33 -20.91 -5.35
N GLY A 67 14.75 -19.86 -4.74
CA GLY A 67 13.77 -20.00 -3.66
C GLY A 67 12.40 -20.42 -4.17
N SER A 68 11.61 -21.04 -3.31
CA SER A 68 10.20 -21.35 -3.57
C SER A 68 9.36 -20.09 -3.38
N ALA A 69 8.63 -19.70 -4.42
CA ALA A 69 7.77 -18.52 -4.40
C ALA A 69 6.38 -18.82 -4.96
N PHE A 70 5.44 -17.95 -4.62
CA PHE A 70 4.07 -18.00 -5.06
C PHE A 70 3.67 -16.65 -5.65
N ARG A 71 2.87 -16.69 -6.72
CA ARG A 71 2.27 -15.50 -7.32
C ARG A 71 0.76 -15.62 -7.26
N LEU A 72 0.12 -14.61 -6.69
CA LEU A 72 -1.33 -14.46 -6.74
C LEU A 72 -1.69 -13.91 -8.11
N LEU A 73 -2.49 -14.65 -8.86
CA LEU A 73 -2.94 -14.26 -10.18
C LEU A 73 -4.44 -14.02 -10.17
N ASP A 74 -4.84 -12.86 -10.66
CA ASP A 74 -6.25 -12.52 -10.87
C ASP A 74 -6.84 -13.24 -12.10
N GLN A 75 -8.11 -12.99 -12.37
CA GLN A 75 -8.84 -13.60 -13.49
C GLN A 75 -8.25 -13.28 -14.88
N ASN A 76 -7.40 -12.26 -14.98
CA ASN A 76 -6.72 -11.85 -16.21
C ASN A 76 -5.25 -12.29 -16.25
N SER A 77 -4.81 -13.09 -15.27
CA SER A 77 -3.40 -13.48 -15.08
C SER A 77 -2.47 -12.30 -14.75
N ASN A 78 -3.01 -11.20 -14.22
CA ASN A 78 -2.20 -10.14 -13.62
C ASN A 78 -1.90 -10.48 -12.16
N THR A 79 -0.86 -9.87 -11.59
CA THR A 79 -0.58 -10.05 -10.15
C THR A 79 -1.69 -9.40 -9.31
N GLY A 80 -2.40 -10.19 -8.52
CA GLY A 80 -3.43 -9.72 -7.58
C GLY A 80 -2.87 -9.45 -6.18
N PRO A 81 -3.41 -8.49 -5.41
CA PRO A 81 -2.90 -8.21 -4.07
C PRO A 81 -3.25 -9.30 -3.05
N LEU A 82 -2.32 -9.61 -2.13
CA LEU A 82 -2.56 -10.47 -0.97
C LEU A 82 -3.71 -9.94 -0.11
N LEU A 83 -3.87 -8.63 -0.05
CA LEU A 83 -4.95 -7.97 0.68
C LEU A 83 -6.35 -8.45 0.27
N ARG A 84 -6.57 -8.89 -0.98
CA ARG A 84 -7.84 -9.51 -1.39
C ARG A 84 -8.11 -10.84 -0.66
N LEU A 85 -7.06 -11.63 -0.43
CA LEU A 85 -7.16 -12.89 0.30
C LEU A 85 -7.40 -12.60 1.78
N ILE A 86 -6.74 -11.58 2.35
CA ILE A 86 -7.00 -11.12 3.72
C ILE A 86 -8.46 -10.70 3.86
N ASP A 87 -8.97 -9.87 2.95
CA ASP A 87 -10.36 -9.42 2.97
C ASP A 87 -11.36 -10.57 2.89
N ALA A 88 -11.08 -11.57 2.05
CA ALA A 88 -11.87 -12.79 1.91
C ALA A 88 -11.74 -13.78 3.09
N GLY A 89 -10.88 -13.51 4.08
CA GLY A 89 -10.62 -14.43 5.19
C GLY A 89 -9.82 -15.67 4.79
N LEU A 90 -9.06 -15.59 3.70
CA LEU A 90 -8.23 -16.66 3.15
C LEU A 90 -6.75 -16.52 3.51
N ALA A 91 -6.36 -15.38 4.10
CA ALA A 91 -5.02 -15.14 4.62
C ALA A 91 -5.10 -14.37 5.94
N GLU A 92 -4.38 -14.83 6.94
CA GLU A 92 -4.31 -14.18 8.26
C GLU A 92 -2.88 -13.78 8.57
N PRO A 93 -2.63 -12.54 9.04
CA PRO A 93 -1.30 -12.13 9.45
C PRO A 93 -0.88 -12.95 10.68
N LEU A 94 0.27 -13.61 10.59
CA LEU A 94 0.96 -14.12 11.76
C LEU A 94 1.63 -12.91 12.43
N ARG A 95 1.51 -12.79 13.76
CA ARG A 95 1.90 -11.58 14.52
C ARG A 95 3.19 -10.96 13.96
N PRO A 96 3.22 -9.63 13.70
CA PRO A 96 4.44 -8.99 13.23
C PRO A 96 5.54 -9.13 14.30
N GLU A 97 6.73 -9.60 13.89
CA GLU A 97 7.92 -9.69 14.75
C GLU A 97 8.43 -8.32 15.24
N ILE A 98 7.76 -7.22 14.89
CA ILE A 98 8.15 -5.83 15.20
C ILE A 98 8.24 -5.58 16.71
N ASP A 99 7.39 -6.20 17.52
CA ASP A 99 7.48 -6.10 19.00
C ASP A 99 8.70 -6.82 19.58
N THR A 100 9.37 -7.67 18.80
CA THR A 100 10.58 -8.41 19.20
C THR A 100 11.86 -7.84 18.62
N LEU A 101 11.78 -6.89 17.68
CA LEU A 101 12.95 -6.24 17.12
C LEU A 101 13.56 -5.27 18.15
N PRO A 102 14.91 -5.22 18.26
CA PRO A 102 15.55 -4.26 19.15
C PRO A 102 15.16 -2.83 18.76
N PRO A 103 15.04 -1.92 19.74
CA PRO A 103 14.78 -0.52 19.43
C PRO A 103 15.92 0.01 18.53
N PRO A 104 15.62 0.55 17.35
CA PRO A 104 16.64 1.09 16.46
C PRO A 104 17.41 2.23 17.14
N ALA A 105 18.70 2.32 16.80
CA ALA A 105 19.66 3.20 17.45
C ALA A 105 19.36 4.70 17.27
N HIS A 106 18.58 5.06 16.24
CA HIS A 106 18.32 6.44 15.86
C HIS A 106 16.83 6.72 15.65
N GLN A 107 16.37 7.85 16.18
CA GLN A 107 15.04 8.38 15.92
C GLN A 107 15.04 9.15 14.60
N ILE A 108 13.95 9.04 13.86
CA ILE A 108 13.68 9.92 12.72
C ILE A 108 13.46 11.33 13.27
N SER A 109 14.27 12.28 12.81
CA SER A 109 13.95 13.68 12.97
C SER A 109 12.73 14.01 12.10
N ALA A 110 11.75 14.72 12.68
CA ALA A 110 10.67 15.30 11.89
C ALA A 110 11.28 16.09 10.72
N PRO A 111 10.73 15.98 9.50
CA PRO A 111 11.31 16.63 8.35
C PRO A 111 11.23 18.14 8.55
N ALA A 112 12.32 18.84 8.26
CA ALA A 112 12.30 20.29 8.08
C ALA A 112 11.70 20.61 6.69
N PHE A 113 10.48 20.12 6.44
CA PHE A 113 9.77 20.32 5.18
C PHE A 113 8.68 21.36 5.42
N ASP A 114 8.78 22.52 4.76
CA ASP A 114 7.76 23.55 4.80
C ASP A 114 6.59 23.16 3.89
N LEU A 115 5.43 22.82 4.48
CA LEU A 115 4.24 22.49 3.70
C LEU A 115 3.70 23.68 2.87
N GLY A 116 4.15 24.90 3.16
CA GLY A 116 3.87 26.11 2.38
C GLY A 116 4.41 26.05 0.95
N ASP A 117 5.52 25.35 0.73
CA ASP A 117 6.13 25.16 -0.60
C ASP A 117 5.37 24.13 -1.46
N CYS A 118 4.46 23.38 -0.84
CA CYS A 118 3.66 22.38 -1.54
C CYS A 118 2.40 23.02 -2.18
N PRO A 119 2.15 22.80 -3.48
CA PRO A 119 0.96 23.28 -4.17
C PRO A 119 -0.31 22.67 -3.56
N GLU A 120 -1.39 23.44 -3.65
CA GLU A 120 -2.60 23.24 -2.85
C GLU A 120 -3.35 21.90 -3.04
N PRO A 121 -3.34 21.17 -4.19
CA PRO A 121 -3.94 19.83 -4.18
C PRO A 121 -3.08 18.79 -3.45
N CYS A 122 -1.76 19.00 -3.35
CA CYS A 122 -0.81 18.00 -2.83
C CYS A 122 -0.59 18.12 -1.31
N ARG A 123 -0.78 19.31 -0.74
CA ARG A 123 -0.45 19.61 0.65
C ARG A 123 -1.07 18.63 1.67
N PRO A 124 -2.36 18.27 1.61
CA PRO A 124 -2.94 17.31 2.56
C PRO A 124 -2.32 15.92 2.44
N ILE A 125 -1.95 15.51 1.23
CA ILE A 125 -1.35 14.20 0.93
C ILE A 125 0.08 14.14 1.48
N VAL A 126 0.88 15.19 1.25
CA VAL A 126 2.27 15.28 1.76
C VAL A 126 2.28 15.27 3.29
N ARG A 127 1.39 16.05 3.92
CA ARG A 127 1.20 16.05 5.38
C ARG A 127 0.85 14.65 5.89
N ALA A 128 -0.14 14.00 5.27
CA ALA A 128 -0.54 12.65 5.64
C ALA A 128 0.62 11.66 5.50
N TRP A 129 1.38 11.70 4.41
CA TRP A 129 2.50 10.78 4.20
C TRP A 129 3.50 10.85 5.35
N TYR A 130 3.96 12.04 5.74
CA TYR A 130 4.93 12.19 6.82
C TYR A 130 4.36 11.76 8.19
N GLN A 131 3.17 12.23 8.54
CA GLN A 131 2.55 11.90 9.84
C GLN A 131 2.36 10.39 10.00
N TRP A 132 1.79 9.74 9.00
CA TRP A 132 1.51 8.31 9.03
C TRP A 132 2.78 7.46 8.86
N ARG A 133 3.81 7.97 8.18
CA ARG A 133 5.11 7.28 8.11
C ARG A 133 5.84 7.30 9.45
N ILE A 134 5.77 8.41 10.19
CA ILE A 134 6.29 8.49 11.56
C ILE A 134 5.55 7.49 12.46
N ILE A 135 4.22 7.40 12.34
CA ILE A 135 3.41 6.39 13.04
C ILE A 135 3.87 4.97 12.68
N ALA A 136 3.96 4.65 11.39
CA ALA A 136 4.34 3.33 10.89
C ALA A 136 5.67 2.85 11.50
N THR A 137 6.67 3.72 11.47
CA THR A 137 8.03 3.42 11.94
C THR A 137 8.21 3.55 13.46
N GLY A 138 7.23 4.12 14.17
CA GLY A 138 7.38 4.54 15.55
C GLY A 138 8.43 5.66 15.72
N GLY A 139 8.63 6.48 14.68
CA GLY A 139 9.60 7.57 14.64
C GLY A 139 11.05 7.07 14.56
N ARG A 140 11.31 5.98 13.84
CA ARG A 140 12.62 5.32 13.84
C ARG A 140 13.11 4.98 12.44
N CYS A 141 14.42 5.09 12.24
CA CYS A 141 15.00 4.78 10.94
C CYS A 141 14.77 3.31 10.58
N PRO A 142 14.75 2.97 9.28
CA PRO A 142 14.61 1.59 8.82
C PRO A 142 15.64 0.67 9.48
N PHE A 143 15.18 -0.49 9.91
CA PHE A 143 16.01 -1.50 10.55
C PHE A 143 16.37 -2.60 9.56
N VAL A 144 17.61 -3.07 9.60
CA VAL A 144 18.04 -4.26 8.88
C VAL A 144 18.39 -5.35 9.87
N ASP A 145 17.72 -6.49 9.73
CA ASP A 145 18.01 -7.69 10.50
C ASP A 145 19.31 -8.32 9.97
N ALA A 146 20.45 -7.91 10.54
CA ALA A 146 21.76 -8.41 10.16
C ALA A 146 21.95 -9.91 10.46
N GLU A 147 21.21 -10.47 11.43
CA GLU A 147 21.25 -11.91 11.72
C GLU A 147 20.55 -12.71 10.62
N ARG A 148 19.43 -12.18 10.11
CA ARG A 148 18.70 -12.77 8.98
C ARG A 148 19.38 -12.50 7.64
N PHE A 149 20.18 -11.44 7.54
CA PHE A 149 20.87 -11.03 6.32
C PHE A 149 22.39 -10.81 6.51
N PRO A 150 23.15 -11.82 6.97
CA PRO A 150 24.56 -11.67 7.36
C PRO A 150 25.51 -11.40 6.19
N TRP A 151 25.04 -11.56 4.95
CA TRP A 151 25.80 -11.29 3.73
C TRP A 151 25.63 -9.88 3.18
N LEU A 152 24.78 -9.05 3.81
CA LEU A 152 24.67 -7.65 3.41
C LEU A 152 25.89 -6.86 3.85
N PRO A 153 26.36 -5.88 3.05
CA PRO A 153 27.41 -5.00 3.48
C PRO A 153 26.94 -4.22 4.72
N GLU A 154 27.82 -4.06 5.71
CA GLU A 154 27.54 -3.30 6.95
C GLU A 154 27.05 -1.87 6.65
N ASN A 155 27.47 -1.31 5.51
CA ASN A 155 26.99 -0.03 5.01
C ASN A 155 26.10 -0.21 3.76
N LEU A 156 24.79 -0.09 3.97
CA LEU A 156 23.78 -0.12 2.89
C LEU A 156 23.54 1.24 2.22
N SER A 157 24.10 2.34 2.75
CA SER A 157 23.87 3.69 2.21
C SER A 157 24.14 3.84 0.71
N PRO A 158 25.14 3.17 0.09
CA PRO A 158 25.35 3.25 -1.36
C PRO A 158 24.23 2.63 -2.20
N LEU A 159 23.38 1.79 -1.61
CA LEU A 159 22.31 1.06 -2.28
C LEU A 159 20.92 1.70 -2.06
N LEU A 160 20.87 2.78 -1.27
CA LEU A 160 19.64 3.45 -0.87
C LEU A 160 19.69 4.90 -1.32
N THR A 161 18.53 5.42 -1.72
CA THR A 161 18.35 6.88 -1.79
C THR A 161 18.43 7.50 -0.40
N VAL A 162 18.69 8.81 -0.33
CA VAL A 162 18.63 9.57 0.95
C VAL A 162 17.28 9.38 1.62
N SER A 163 16.20 9.38 0.82
CA SER A 163 14.85 9.14 1.32
C SER A 163 14.68 7.75 1.89
N GLU A 164 15.11 6.69 1.19
CA GLU A 164 14.99 5.32 1.70
C GLU A 164 15.84 5.10 2.95
N ALA A 165 17.03 5.68 3.04
CA ALA A 165 17.87 5.57 4.22
C ALA A 165 17.22 6.22 5.46
N GLN A 166 16.47 7.32 5.27
CA GLN A 166 15.81 8.04 6.36
C GLN A 166 14.43 7.46 6.69
N TRP A 167 13.62 7.15 5.68
CA TRP A 167 12.20 6.84 5.81
C TRP A 167 11.85 5.39 5.49
N GLY A 168 12.72 4.65 4.81
CA GLY A 168 12.43 3.31 4.28
C GLY A 168 11.60 3.30 3.00
N GLU A 169 11.23 4.49 2.53
CA GLU A 169 10.33 4.75 1.42
C GLU A 169 10.79 6.01 0.68
N GLN A 170 10.34 6.18 -0.57
CA GLN A 170 10.46 7.42 -1.31
C GLN A 170 9.46 8.44 -0.77
N GLN A 171 9.98 9.55 -0.25
CA GLN A 171 9.20 10.66 0.26
C GLN A 171 8.47 11.37 -0.87
N PRO A 172 7.44 12.18 -0.55
CA PRO A 172 6.72 12.96 -1.53
C PRO A 172 7.66 13.89 -2.31
N ALA A 173 7.58 13.80 -3.63
CA ALA A 173 8.28 14.66 -4.57
C ALA A 173 7.29 15.16 -5.63
N ILE A 174 7.46 16.39 -6.10
CA ILE A 174 6.59 16.98 -7.12
C ILE A 174 7.46 17.36 -8.31
N ALA A 175 7.15 16.77 -9.46
CA ALA A 175 7.79 17.08 -10.73
C ALA A 175 6.73 17.08 -11.83
N ASP A 176 6.79 18.06 -12.74
CA ASP A 176 5.87 18.18 -13.87
C ASP A 176 4.38 18.09 -13.49
N SER A 177 4.00 18.72 -12.37
CA SER A 177 2.64 18.71 -11.79
C SER A 177 2.14 17.32 -11.36
N VAL A 178 3.05 16.35 -11.21
CA VAL A 178 2.78 15.02 -10.67
C VAL A 178 3.43 14.91 -9.30
N LEU A 179 2.62 14.60 -8.29
CA LEU A 179 3.10 14.18 -6.98
C LEU A 179 3.44 12.68 -7.03
N THR A 180 4.65 12.30 -6.63
CA THR A 180 5.06 10.90 -6.47
C THR A 180 5.57 10.59 -5.07
N PHE A 181 5.35 9.37 -4.59
CA PHE A 181 5.86 8.84 -3.32
C PHE A 181 5.72 7.32 -3.32
N SER A 182 6.26 6.63 -2.31
CA SER A 182 6.05 5.18 -2.15
C SER A 182 5.41 4.79 -0.82
N LEU A 183 4.72 3.63 -0.84
CA LEU A 183 4.13 2.95 0.32
C LEU A 183 4.38 1.45 0.22
N GLY A 184 5.01 0.85 1.23
CA GLY A 184 5.42 -0.56 1.23
C GLY A 184 6.23 -0.91 -0.03
N GLY A 185 7.15 -0.01 -0.37
CA GLY A 185 7.28 0.67 -1.65
C GLY A 185 6.86 -0.01 -2.94
N ILE A 186 5.55 0.11 -3.13
CA ILE A 186 4.89 0.43 -4.37
C ILE A 186 4.94 1.94 -4.57
N GLU A 187 5.22 2.42 -5.78
CA GLU A 187 5.22 3.86 -6.09
C GLU A 187 3.82 4.31 -6.53
N PHE A 188 3.40 5.47 -6.04
CA PHE A 188 2.15 6.12 -6.38
C PHE A 188 2.42 7.45 -7.08
N GLY A 189 1.55 7.79 -8.04
CA GLY A 189 1.52 9.08 -8.69
C GLY A 189 0.15 9.73 -8.56
N PHE A 190 0.11 11.04 -8.39
CA PHE A 190 -1.13 11.82 -8.28
C PHE A 190 -1.03 13.08 -9.15
N TYR A 191 -2.04 13.29 -10.01
CA TYR A 191 -2.06 14.39 -10.97
C TYR A 191 -3.48 14.72 -11.44
N LEU A 192 -3.68 15.94 -11.93
CA LEU A 192 -4.89 16.33 -12.67
C LEU A 192 -4.70 15.96 -14.14
N ASN A 193 -5.63 15.20 -14.72
CA ASN A 193 -5.57 14.82 -16.13
C ASN A 193 -6.17 15.90 -17.06
N THR A 194 -6.13 15.67 -18.37
CA THR A 194 -6.63 16.61 -19.39
C THR A 194 -8.15 16.74 -19.45
N ASP A 195 -8.88 15.85 -18.79
CA ASP A 195 -10.35 15.85 -18.73
C ASP A 195 -10.85 16.43 -17.39
N ASP A 196 -10.00 17.25 -16.73
CA ASP A 196 -10.24 17.85 -15.43
C ASP A 196 -10.60 16.85 -14.31
N LYS A 197 -10.07 15.62 -14.40
CA LYS A 197 -10.25 14.57 -13.41
C LYS A 197 -8.96 14.29 -12.66
N TRP A 198 -9.09 14.08 -11.36
CA TRP A 198 -7.96 13.73 -10.50
C TRP A 198 -7.65 12.25 -10.64
N VAL A 199 -6.39 11.93 -10.94
CA VAL A 199 -5.95 10.56 -11.17
C VAL A 199 -4.90 10.18 -10.13
N VAL A 200 -5.11 9.03 -9.51
CA VAL A 200 -4.11 8.31 -8.72
C VAL A 200 -3.66 7.11 -9.54
N ARG A 201 -2.36 6.95 -9.71
CA ARG A 201 -1.76 5.81 -10.42
C ARG A 201 -0.81 5.02 -9.54
N GLN A 202 -0.74 3.71 -9.76
CA GLN A 202 0.16 2.79 -9.07
C GLN A 202 1.20 2.23 -10.06
N CYS A 203 2.48 2.28 -9.66
CA CYS A 203 3.58 1.64 -10.36
C CYS A 203 4.05 0.41 -9.58
N ASP A 204 4.03 -0.76 -10.23
CA ASP A 204 4.67 -1.97 -9.71
C ASP A 204 5.83 -2.35 -10.63
N ARG A 205 7.03 -2.48 -10.06
CA ARG A 205 8.26 -2.89 -10.76
C ARG A 205 8.49 -2.10 -12.06
N ASN A 206 8.47 -0.78 -11.97
CA ASN A 206 8.72 0.17 -13.06
C ASN A 206 7.67 0.15 -14.19
N THR A 207 6.52 -0.47 -13.97
CA THR A 207 5.40 -0.46 -14.92
C THR A 207 4.15 0.10 -14.22
N TRP A 208 3.48 1.04 -14.87
CA TRP A 208 2.24 1.63 -14.37
C TRP A 208 1.06 0.71 -14.74
N HIS A 209 0.35 0.18 -13.74
CA HIS A 209 -0.66 -0.87 -13.96
C HIS A 209 -2.08 -0.44 -13.62
N LYS A 210 -2.27 0.48 -12.65
CA LYS A 210 -3.58 0.83 -12.12
C LYS A 210 -3.77 2.33 -12.07
N ASN A 211 -4.94 2.77 -12.53
CA ASN A 211 -5.39 4.14 -12.45
C ASN A 211 -6.75 4.16 -11.75
N TRP A 212 -6.83 4.89 -10.64
CA TRP A 212 -8.07 5.33 -10.03
C TRP A 212 -8.30 6.76 -10.44
N GLY A 213 -9.53 7.14 -10.73
CA GLY A 213 -9.81 8.54 -10.96
C GLY A 213 -11.08 9.01 -10.31
N PHE A 214 -11.10 10.31 -10.08
CA PHE A 214 -12.02 10.99 -9.21
C PHE A 214 -12.46 12.29 -9.87
N LEU A 215 -13.74 12.59 -9.77
CA LEU A 215 -14.30 13.85 -10.22
C LEU A 215 -13.89 15.00 -9.28
N LEU A 216 -13.88 14.74 -7.97
CA LEU A 216 -13.58 15.73 -6.94
C LEU A 216 -12.16 15.56 -6.39
N LEU A 217 -11.46 16.69 -6.18
CA LEU A 217 -10.15 16.72 -5.54
C LEU A 217 -10.18 16.07 -4.15
N GLU A 218 -11.18 16.42 -3.34
CA GLU A 218 -11.31 15.92 -1.97
C GLU A 218 -11.43 14.38 -1.95
N ASP A 219 -12.16 13.78 -2.90
CA ASP A 219 -12.28 12.32 -2.97
C ASP A 219 -10.95 11.65 -3.30
N ALA A 220 -10.15 12.24 -4.19
CA ALA A 220 -8.80 11.75 -4.49
C ALA A 220 -7.85 11.90 -3.29
N GLN A 221 -7.92 13.03 -2.56
CA GLN A 221 -7.15 13.26 -1.35
C GLN A 221 -7.54 12.26 -0.24
N LYS A 222 -8.84 12.03 -0.03
CA LYS A 222 -9.37 11.01 0.89
C LYS A 222 -8.87 9.61 0.52
N PHE A 223 -8.84 9.28 -0.77
CA PHE A 223 -8.34 7.99 -1.22
C PHE A 223 -6.86 7.79 -0.91
N LEU A 224 -6.03 8.81 -1.13
CA LEU A 224 -4.61 8.75 -0.79
C LEU A 224 -4.38 8.71 0.73
N LEU A 225 -5.11 9.50 1.51
CA LEU A 225 -5.10 9.42 2.97
C LEU A 225 -5.45 8.00 3.45
N TYR A 226 -6.48 7.40 2.86
CA TYR A 226 -6.90 6.02 3.14
C TYR A 226 -5.77 5.02 2.85
N LEU A 227 -5.14 5.08 1.67
CA LEU A 227 -4.04 4.17 1.31
C LEU A 227 -2.82 4.32 2.25
N ILE A 228 -2.44 5.57 2.54
CA ILE A 228 -1.33 5.90 3.44
C ILE A 228 -1.60 5.35 4.86
N ALA A 229 -2.82 5.54 5.36
CA ALA A 229 -3.20 5.10 6.69
C ALA A 229 -3.27 3.58 6.81
N GLU A 230 -3.86 2.87 5.84
CA GLU A 230 -3.95 1.39 5.87
C GLU A 230 -2.55 0.75 5.91
N GLU A 231 -1.59 1.27 5.14
CA GLU A 231 -0.21 0.78 5.17
C GLU A 231 0.40 0.98 6.56
N ALA A 232 0.31 2.20 7.12
CA ALA A 232 0.83 2.48 8.45
C ALA A 232 0.18 1.63 9.56
N ARG A 233 -1.14 1.42 9.48
CA ARG A 233 -1.87 0.54 10.42
C ARG A 233 -1.37 -0.89 10.32
N THR A 234 -1.17 -1.39 9.12
CA THR A 234 -0.64 -2.73 8.86
C THR A 234 0.73 -2.93 9.51
N LEU A 235 1.65 -1.98 9.31
CA LEU A 235 3.00 -2.01 9.90
C LEU A 235 2.97 -1.91 11.44
N ARG A 236 1.90 -1.36 12.02
CA ARG A 236 1.68 -1.33 13.48
C ARG A 236 0.87 -2.50 14.02
N GLY A 237 0.59 -3.52 13.20
CA GLY A 237 -0.23 -4.67 13.58
C GLY A 237 -1.68 -4.30 13.90
N LEU A 238 -2.14 -3.13 13.46
CA LEU A 238 -3.51 -2.68 13.63
C LEU A 238 -4.38 -3.22 12.49
N PRO A 239 -5.66 -3.53 12.74
CA PRO A 239 -6.58 -3.95 11.68
C PRO A 239 -6.77 -2.88 10.60
N ASN A 240 -6.79 -3.31 9.35
CA ASN A 240 -7.20 -2.50 8.20
C ASN A 240 -8.70 -2.18 8.29
N ILE A 241 -9.03 -0.89 8.25
CA ILE A 241 -10.41 -0.40 8.27
C ILE A 241 -11.13 -0.78 6.98
N GLY A 242 -10.43 -0.72 5.83
CA GLY A 242 -11.00 -1.11 4.56
C GLY A 242 -11.40 -2.59 4.50
N THR A 243 -10.67 -3.46 5.20
CA THR A 243 -11.03 -4.88 5.33
C THR A 243 -12.35 -5.06 6.09
N LYS A 244 -12.55 -4.30 7.17
CA LYS A 244 -13.82 -4.29 7.90
C LYS A 244 -14.96 -3.78 7.01
N TRP A 245 -14.77 -2.63 6.37
CA TRP A 245 -15.76 -2.05 5.45
C TRP A 245 -16.13 -2.98 4.30
N TYR A 246 -15.15 -3.70 3.74
CA TYR A 246 -15.39 -4.68 2.70
C TYR A 246 -16.27 -5.84 3.17
N ARG A 247 -15.96 -6.41 4.35
CA ARG A 247 -16.69 -7.56 4.90
C ARG A 247 -18.11 -7.20 5.34
N ASP A 248 -18.29 -6.00 5.88
CA ASP A 248 -19.60 -5.49 6.28
C ASP A 248 -20.53 -5.22 5.08
N ARG A 249 -19.98 -5.21 3.84
CA ARG A 249 -20.64 -4.93 2.54
C ARG A 249 -21.19 -3.49 2.45
N PRO A 250 -21.29 -2.89 1.25
CA PRO A 250 -20.91 -1.50 1.01
C PRO A 250 -21.78 -0.43 1.66
N ALA A 251 -21.21 0.77 1.76
CA ALA A 251 -21.80 1.97 2.31
C ALA A 251 -23.21 2.24 1.78
N ARG A 252 -24.11 2.62 2.67
CA ARG A 252 -25.46 3.07 2.30
C ARG A 252 -25.35 4.27 1.36
N GLY A 253 -26.04 4.20 0.21
CA GLY A 253 -26.14 5.32 -0.71
C GLY A 253 -25.06 5.41 -1.78
N ILE A 254 -24.24 4.37 -1.97
CA ILE A 254 -23.31 4.25 -3.11
C ILE A 254 -23.71 3.07 -4.00
N GLU A 255 -23.70 3.30 -5.31
CA GLU A 255 -23.92 2.27 -6.34
C GLU A 255 -22.67 2.09 -7.20
N PHE A 256 -22.44 0.85 -7.63
CA PHE A 256 -21.40 0.50 -8.60
C PHE A 256 -22.04 0.13 -9.93
N VAL A 257 -21.65 0.85 -10.98
CA VAL A 257 -22.10 0.58 -12.34
C VAL A 257 -20.95 -0.04 -13.12
N ARG A 258 -21.13 -1.29 -13.52
CA ARG A 258 -20.22 -1.96 -14.47
C ARG A 258 -20.44 -1.38 -15.85
N THR A 259 -19.36 -1.10 -16.57
CA THR A 259 -19.43 -0.62 -17.95
C THR A 259 -18.95 -1.72 -18.89
N GLU A 260 -19.72 -2.02 -19.93
CA GLU A 260 -19.40 -3.10 -20.88
C GLU A 260 -18.20 -2.77 -21.79
N GLN A 261 -17.79 -1.50 -21.83
CA GLN A 261 -16.73 -0.98 -22.71
C GLN A 261 -15.35 -0.87 -22.07
N ASP A 262 -15.20 -1.19 -20.78
CA ASP A 262 -13.90 -1.03 -20.13
C ASP A 262 -13.05 -2.30 -20.24
N SER A 263 -11.99 -2.22 -21.06
CA SER A 263 -10.95 -3.25 -21.21
C SER A 263 -10.20 -3.60 -19.91
N ARG A 264 -10.36 -2.80 -18.84
CA ARG A 264 -9.78 -3.03 -17.51
C ARG A 264 -10.75 -3.90 -16.72
N ALA A 265 -10.61 -5.22 -16.86
CA ALA A 265 -11.52 -6.19 -16.28
C ALA A 265 -11.81 -5.93 -14.78
N GLY A 266 -13.06 -5.56 -14.48
CA GLY A 266 -13.55 -5.34 -13.12
C GLY A 266 -13.52 -3.89 -12.63
N ALA A 267 -13.28 -2.90 -13.50
CA ALA A 267 -13.50 -1.49 -13.17
C ALA A 267 -15.01 -1.17 -13.08
N VAL A 268 -15.38 -0.34 -12.10
CA VAL A 268 -16.73 0.16 -11.88
C VAL A 268 -16.72 1.68 -11.80
N LEU A 269 -17.81 2.28 -12.25
CA LEU A 269 -18.13 3.67 -11.93
C LEU A 269 -18.83 3.71 -10.58
N VAL A 270 -18.33 4.56 -9.70
CA VAL A 270 -18.89 4.79 -8.36
C VAL A 270 -19.75 6.04 -8.40
N ARG A 271 -20.99 5.94 -7.93
CA ARG A 271 -21.91 7.09 -7.90
C ARG A 271 -22.85 7.04 -6.69
N PRO A 272 -23.48 8.16 -6.30
CA PRO A 272 -24.54 8.16 -5.31
C PRO A 272 -25.73 7.33 -5.82
N ALA A 273 -26.37 6.59 -4.91
CA ALA A 273 -27.52 5.75 -5.24
C ALA A 273 -28.68 6.60 -5.78
N GLY A 274 -29.31 6.12 -6.86
CA GLY A 274 -30.38 6.84 -7.55
C GLY A 274 -29.96 8.09 -8.33
N SER A 275 -28.67 8.43 -8.38
CA SER A 275 -28.19 9.55 -9.19
C SER A 275 -28.02 9.16 -10.66
N THR A 276 -28.47 10.04 -11.56
CA THR A 276 -28.20 10.00 -13.00
C THR A 276 -27.03 10.90 -13.41
N SER A 277 -26.40 11.59 -12.46
CA SER A 277 -25.25 12.49 -12.68
C SER A 277 -23.97 11.74 -13.05
N GLU A 278 -22.90 12.50 -13.31
CA GLU A 278 -21.53 11.96 -13.43
C GLU A 278 -21.12 11.14 -12.19
N HIS A 279 -20.21 10.19 -12.43
CA HIS A 279 -19.65 9.31 -11.42
C HIS A 279 -18.67 10.08 -10.52
N LEU A 280 -18.66 9.76 -9.23
CA LEU A 280 -17.70 10.31 -8.26
C LEU A 280 -16.28 9.81 -8.57
N ALA A 281 -16.18 8.55 -8.96
CA ALA A 281 -14.91 7.92 -9.23
C ALA A 281 -15.04 6.74 -10.20
N TRP A 282 -13.92 6.34 -10.79
CA TRP A 282 -13.75 5.07 -11.48
C TRP A 282 -12.60 4.30 -10.85
N MET A 283 -12.82 3.02 -10.54
CA MET A 283 -11.85 2.17 -9.87
C MET A 283 -12.18 0.69 -9.97
N ASP A 284 -11.27 -0.21 -9.60
CA ASP A 284 -11.60 -1.64 -9.51
C ASP A 284 -12.66 -1.91 -8.42
N GLU A 285 -13.60 -2.82 -8.69
CA GLU A 285 -14.77 -3.08 -7.83
C GLU A 285 -14.41 -3.47 -6.39
N TRP A 286 -13.29 -4.17 -6.21
CA TRP A 286 -12.80 -4.52 -4.88
C TRP A 286 -12.35 -3.28 -4.11
N GLU A 287 -11.53 -2.42 -4.72
CA GLU A 287 -11.12 -1.16 -4.09
C GLU A 287 -12.32 -0.23 -3.87
N ALA A 288 -13.27 -0.18 -4.81
CA ALA A 288 -14.54 0.53 -4.66
C ALA A 288 -15.29 0.07 -3.42
N THR A 289 -15.37 -1.24 -3.20
CA THR A 289 -16.06 -1.83 -2.06
C THR A 289 -15.35 -1.48 -0.75
N ARG A 290 -14.01 -1.53 -0.71
CA ARG A 290 -13.21 -1.15 0.47
C ARG A 290 -13.35 0.33 0.79
N PHE A 291 -13.32 1.19 -0.21
CA PHE A 291 -13.30 2.64 -0.03
C PHE A 291 -14.69 3.28 0.04
N ALA A 292 -15.76 2.58 -0.36
CA ALA A 292 -17.12 3.13 -0.47
C ALA A 292 -17.58 3.99 0.72
N PRO A 293 -17.36 3.61 1.99
CA PRO A 293 -17.76 4.45 3.13
C PRO A 293 -17.09 5.83 3.17
N ALA A 294 -15.88 5.97 2.63
CA ALA A 294 -15.14 7.22 2.62
C ALA A 294 -15.76 8.31 1.73
N PHE A 295 -16.58 7.96 0.75
CA PHE A 295 -17.32 8.94 -0.05
C PHE A 295 -18.35 9.71 0.80
N GLY A 296 -18.85 9.11 1.88
CA GLY A 296 -19.79 9.76 2.81
C GLY A 296 -19.12 10.61 3.90
N HIS A 297 -17.79 10.68 3.92
CA HIS A 297 -17.02 11.46 4.90
C HIS A 297 -16.38 12.69 4.24
N SER A 298 -16.27 13.79 4.98
CA SER A 298 -15.26 14.83 4.71
C SER A 298 -13.85 14.30 4.97
N TYR A 299 -12.84 15.00 4.47
CA TYR A 299 -11.43 14.64 4.72
C TYR A 299 -11.10 14.48 6.22
N GLU A 300 -11.55 15.41 7.07
CA GLU A 300 -11.28 15.38 8.51
C GLU A 300 -12.04 14.28 9.26
N GLU A 301 -13.28 13.99 8.85
CA GLU A 301 -14.03 12.85 9.41
C GLU A 301 -13.34 11.53 9.04
N LEU A 302 -12.90 11.38 7.79
CA LEU A 302 -12.17 10.20 7.36
C LEU A 302 -10.86 10.05 8.14
N ARG A 303 -10.09 11.14 8.32
CA ARG A 303 -8.86 11.14 9.14
C ARG A 303 -9.14 10.68 10.57
N THR A 304 -10.24 11.14 11.16
CA THR A 304 -10.68 10.71 12.49
C THR A 304 -11.00 9.21 12.53
N VAL A 305 -11.73 8.70 11.54
CA VAL A 305 -12.02 7.25 11.43
C VAL A 305 -10.74 6.43 11.29
N LEU A 306 -9.84 6.83 10.41
CA LEU A 306 -8.56 6.15 10.17
C LEU A 306 -7.68 6.12 11.42
N SER A 307 -7.78 7.15 12.27
CA SER A 307 -6.99 7.30 13.50
C SER A 307 -7.49 6.42 14.66
N GLN A 308 -8.61 5.71 14.51
CA GLN A 308 -9.16 4.85 15.56
C GLN A 308 -8.18 3.76 16.00
N GLY A 309 -7.94 3.64 17.30
CA GLY A 309 -6.99 2.69 17.88
C GLY A 309 -5.53 3.14 17.83
N ILE A 310 -5.24 4.33 17.31
CA ILE A 310 -3.91 4.95 17.33
C ILE A 310 -3.87 5.98 18.45
N PRO A 311 -2.88 5.95 19.35
CA PRO A 311 -2.72 6.97 20.38
C PRO A 311 -2.58 8.38 19.76
N PRO A 312 -3.35 9.40 20.22
CA PRO A 312 -3.23 10.76 19.70
C PRO A 312 -1.82 11.33 19.78
N ALA A 313 -1.06 10.95 20.82
CA ALA A 313 0.33 11.38 21.01
C ALA A 313 1.30 10.88 19.94
N TRP A 314 0.90 9.95 19.07
CA TRP A 314 1.73 9.50 17.94
C TRP A 314 1.60 10.40 16.72
N PHE A 315 0.56 11.25 16.65
CA PHE A 315 0.42 12.23 15.59
C PHE A 315 1.28 13.44 15.92
N VAL A 316 2.34 13.62 15.14
CA VAL A 316 3.19 14.81 15.21
C VAL A 316 2.62 15.91 14.32
N GLU A 317 2.78 17.16 14.76
CA GLU A 317 2.51 18.30 13.89
C GLU A 317 3.58 18.37 12.79
N ILE A 318 3.13 18.57 11.56
CA ILE A 318 3.97 18.89 10.41
C ILE A 318 3.55 20.30 10.00
N GLU A 319 4.48 21.25 10.14
CA GLU A 319 4.25 22.67 9.84
C GLU A 319 4.36 22.95 8.34
#